data_AF-A0A257VM46-F1
#
_entry.id   AF-A0A257VM46-F1
#
_cell.length_a   1.000
_cell.length_b   1.000
_cell.length_c   1.000
_cell.angle_alpha   90.00
_cell.angle_beta   90.00
_cell.angle_gamma   90.00
#
_symmetry.space_group_name_H-M   'P 1'
#
loop_
_entity.id
_entity.type
_entity.pdbx_description
1 polymer ?
#
loop_
_entity_poly.entity_id
_entity_poly.type
_entity_poly.pdbx_seq_one_letter_code
_entity_poly.pdbx_strand_id
1 'polypeptide(L)'
;ESGRFAIEMHYTCEPADTGLELALRFGNSEILATVTEAHNPPARGNEHDRVPRNTESLVKDFKPMQLGVIQLDKGPGELTLQATKIPGEHGPEVRLLMLRRIP
;
A
#
# COMPACT_ATOMS: atom_id res chain seq x y z
N GLU A 1 16.20 -11.61 -12.35
CA GLU A 1 17.29 -12.18 -11.51
C GLU A 1 16.85 -12.10 -10.06
N SER A 2 17.36 -12.96 -9.19
CA SER A 2 17.08 -12.84 -7.75
C SER A 2 17.76 -11.58 -7.19
N GLY A 3 17.21 -10.98 -6.15
CA GLY A 3 17.82 -9.81 -5.53
C GLY A 3 17.00 -9.21 -4.39
N ARG A 4 17.58 -8.19 -3.76
CA ARG A 4 16.95 -7.42 -2.69
C ARG A 4 16.25 -6.19 -3.28
N PHE A 5 15.05 -5.94 -2.80
CA PHE A 5 14.22 -4.83 -3.25
C PHE A 5 13.73 -4.02 -2.05
N ALA A 6 14.00 -2.72 -2.07
CA ALA A 6 13.33 -1.79 -1.17
C ALA A 6 11.90 -1.57 -1.67
N ILE A 7 10.93 -1.73 -0.75
CA ILE A 7 9.51 -1.63 -1.05
C ILE A 7 8.94 -0.34 -0.48
N GLU A 8 8.28 0.42 -1.35
CA GLU A 8 7.49 1.59 -0.99
C GLU A 8 6.01 1.33 -1.30
N MET A 9 5.12 1.66 -0.38
CA MET A 9 3.68 1.61 -0.55
C MET A 9 3.11 3.02 -0.60
N HIS A 10 2.25 3.32 -1.57
CA HIS A 10 1.47 4.55 -1.57
C HIS A 10 0.09 4.28 -1.00
N TYR A 11 -0.24 4.95 0.10
CA TYR A 11 -1.43 4.66 0.90
C TYR A 11 -2.21 5.90 1.33
N THR A 12 -3.46 5.66 1.72
CA THR A 12 -4.21 6.51 2.65
C THR A 12 -4.61 5.69 3.87
N CYS A 13 -4.80 6.35 5.01
CA CYS A 13 -5.19 5.72 6.27
C CYS A 13 -5.96 6.73 7.12
N GLU A 14 -7.12 6.35 7.64
CA GLU A 14 -7.87 7.20 8.55
C GLU A 14 -7.17 7.29 9.92
N PRO A 15 -7.33 8.41 10.67
CA PRO A 15 -6.76 8.51 12.01
C PRO A 15 -7.15 7.37 12.96
N ALA A 16 -8.38 6.88 12.86
CA ALA A 16 -8.90 5.77 13.66
C ALA A 16 -8.24 4.42 13.34
N ASP A 17 -7.66 4.26 12.14
CA ASP A 17 -7.03 3.02 11.70
C ASP A 17 -5.50 3.04 11.88
N THR A 18 -4.94 4.10 12.46
CA THR A 18 -3.51 4.15 12.79
C THR A 18 -3.12 3.03 13.76
N GLY A 19 -1.91 2.50 13.59
CA GLY A 19 -1.47 1.27 14.27
C GLY A 19 -1.83 -0.01 13.51
N LEU A 20 -2.35 0.10 12.28
CA LEU A 20 -2.58 -1.01 11.37
C LEU A 20 -1.29 -1.77 11.06
N GLU A 21 -1.33 -3.09 11.19
CA GLU A 21 -0.19 -3.98 10.95
C GLU A 21 -0.35 -4.67 9.59
N LEU A 22 0.71 -4.65 8.80
CA LEU A 22 0.80 -5.19 7.45
C LEU A 22 1.89 -6.25 7.37
N ALA A 23 1.64 -7.28 6.59
CA ALA A 23 2.64 -8.24 6.14
C ALA A 23 2.72 -8.26 4.61
N LEU A 24 3.91 -8.09 4.06
CA LEU A 24 4.18 -8.30 2.64
C LEU A 24 5.00 -9.58 2.48
N ARG A 25 4.47 -10.56 1.74
CA ARG A 25 5.07 -11.89 1.60
C ARG A 25 5.35 -12.25 0.16
N PHE A 26 6.47 -12.94 -0.06
CA PHE A 26 6.83 -13.57 -1.33
C PHE A 26 7.61 -14.85 -1.04
N GLY A 27 7.02 -16.01 -1.33
CA GLY A 27 7.62 -17.31 -0.96
C GLY A 27 7.91 -17.38 0.54
N ASN A 28 9.19 -17.51 0.90
CA ASN A 28 9.65 -17.54 2.30
C ASN A 28 10.12 -16.17 2.84
N SER A 29 10.05 -15.12 2.03
CA SER A 29 10.41 -13.77 2.44
C SER A 29 9.20 -13.02 2.99
N GLU A 30 9.41 -12.25 4.06
CA GLU A 30 8.37 -11.46 4.71
C GLU A 30 8.92 -10.08 5.12
N ILE A 31 8.09 -9.06 4.99
CA ILE A 31 8.22 -7.76 5.66
C ILE A 31 7.02 -7.58 6.58
N LEU A 32 7.26 -7.19 7.82
CA LEU A 32 6.23 -6.70 8.74
C LEU A 32 6.37 -5.18 8.87
N ALA A 33 5.26 -4.46 8.74
CA ALA A 33 5.23 -3.01 8.83
C ALA A 33 3.99 -2.53 9.60
N THR A 34 4.10 -1.37 10.23
CA THR A 34 2.98 -0.72 10.93
C THR A 34 2.74 0.66 10.35
N VAL A 35 1.50 0.95 9.95
CA VAL A 35 1.09 2.28 9.53
C VAL A 35 0.88 3.14 10.78
N THR A 36 1.82 4.04 11.04
CA THR A 36 1.83 4.87 12.26
C THR A 36 1.32 6.28 12.05
N GLU A 37 1.16 6.71 10.79
CA GLU A 37 0.74 8.06 10.45
C GLU A 37 -0.58 8.02 9.69
N ALA A 38 -1.53 8.85 10.13
CA ALA A 38 -2.78 9.05 9.42
C ALA A 38 -2.55 9.89 8.17
N HIS A 39 -3.23 9.54 7.09
CA HIS A 39 -3.24 10.32 5.85
C HIS A 39 -4.54 10.05 5.10
N ASN A 40 -5.57 10.88 5.32
CA ASN A 40 -6.88 10.73 4.68
C ASN A 40 -7.32 12.03 3.97
N PRO A 41 -6.68 12.40 2.85
CA PRO A 41 -7.11 13.57 2.09
C PRO A 41 -8.45 13.31 1.40
N PRO A 42 -9.24 14.36 1.16
CA PRO A 42 -10.51 14.23 0.45
C PRO A 42 -10.27 13.70 -0.97
N ALA A 43 -11.23 12.91 -1.47
CA ALA A 43 -11.24 12.49 -2.86
C ALA A 43 -11.50 13.69 -3.79
N ARG A 44 -10.85 13.70 -4.95
CA ARG A 44 -10.98 14.74 -5.99
C ARG A 44 -11.08 14.12 -7.38
N GLY A 45 -11.32 14.96 -8.38
CA GLY A 45 -11.37 14.59 -9.80
C GLY A 45 -12.77 14.62 -10.39
N ASN A 46 -13.79 14.99 -9.61
CA ASN A 46 -15.18 15.16 -10.08
C ASN A 46 -15.54 16.60 -10.43
N GLU A 47 -14.65 17.57 -10.17
CA GLU A 47 -14.85 19.00 -10.42
C GLU A 47 -15.13 19.35 -11.89
N HIS A 48 -14.77 18.46 -12.82
CA HIS A 48 -14.99 18.63 -14.26
C HIS A 48 -15.85 17.53 -14.88
N ASP A 49 -16.52 16.73 -14.03
CA ASP A 49 -17.39 15.65 -14.50
C ASP A 49 -18.64 16.23 -15.17
N ARG A 50 -18.89 15.79 -16.40
CA ARG A 50 -20.12 16.13 -17.14
C ARG A 50 -21.28 15.21 -16.79
N VAL A 51 -20.99 14.02 -16.25
CA VAL A 51 -21.94 13.01 -15.79
C VAL A 51 -21.37 12.32 -14.55
N PRO A 52 -22.21 11.84 -13.62
CA PRO A 52 -21.73 11.08 -12.46
C PRO A 52 -20.93 9.85 -12.86
N ARG A 53 -19.77 9.69 -12.23
CA ARG A 53 -18.97 8.47 -12.31
C ARG A 53 -19.61 7.41 -11.43
N ASN A 54 -20.41 6.52 -12.03
CA ASN A 54 -21.12 5.48 -11.30
C ASN A 54 -20.15 4.53 -10.56
N THR A 55 -19.13 4.04 -11.27
CA THR A 55 -18.19 3.03 -10.76
C THR A 55 -16.72 3.43 -10.91
N GLU A 56 -16.43 4.53 -11.62
CA GLU A 56 -15.06 5.01 -11.77
C GLU A 56 -14.58 5.66 -10.47
N SER A 57 -13.40 5.26 -10.01
CA SER A 57 -12.84 5.75 -8.77
C SER A 57 -12.39 7.21 -8.88
N LEU A 58 -12.69 7.99 -7.86
CA LEU A 58 -12.08 9.30 -7.63
C LEU A 58 -10.63 9.12 -7.17
N VAL A 59 -9.85 10.19 -7.25
CA VAL A 59 -8.43 10.16 -6.90
C VAL A 59 -8.23 10.81 -5.53
N LYS A 60 -7.51 10.13 -4.65
CA LYS A 60 -6.94 10.73 -3.43
C LYS A 60 -5.47 11.07 -3.65
N ASP A 61 -4.94 11.96 -2.82
CA ASP A 61 -3.49 12.16 -2.74
C ASP A 61 -2.91 11.04 -1.88
N PHE A 62 -2.11 10.13 -2.44
CA PHE A 62 -1.58 8.98 -1.70
C PHE A 62 -0.19 9.30 -1.17
N LYS A 63 0.07 8.97 0.10
CA LYS A 63 1.36 9.21 0.75
C LYS A 63 2.28 8.01 0.58
N PRO A 64 3.57 8.18 0.23
CA PRO A 64 4.53 7.08 0.22
C PRO A 64 4.94 6.67 1.65
N MET A 65 5.09 5.37 1.87
CA MET A 65 5.65 4.76 3.08
C MET A 65 6.60 3.64 2.70
N GLN A 66 7.81 3.66 3.28
CA GLN A 66 8.75 2.56 3.14
C GLN A 66 8.32 1.38 4.02
N LEU A 67 8.08 0.23 3.40
CA LEU A 67 7.74 -0.99 4.12
C LEU A 67 9.00 -1.71 4.62
N GLY A 68 10.08 -1.71 3.83
CA GLY A 68 11.31 -2.40 4.16
C GLY A 68 12.01 -2.96 2.94
N VAL A 69 12.83 -4.01 3.15
CA VAL A 69 13.55 -4.70 2.08
C VAL A 69 13.15 -6.17 2.05
N ILE A 70 12.77 -6.66 0.87
CA ILE A 70 12.40 -8.06 0.65
C ILE A 70 13.37 -8.72 -0.34
N GLN A 71 13.69 -9.99 -0.11
CA GLN A 71 14.42 -10.83 -1.05
C GLN A 71 13.41 -11.45 -2.03
N LEU A 72 13.58 -11.20 -3.33
CA LEU A 72 12.77 -11.80 -4.38
C LEU A 72 13.63 -12.75 -5.21
N ASP A 73 13.16 -13.97 -5.40
CA ASP A 73 13.80 -14.96 -6.25
C ASP A 73 13.41 -14.79 -7.72
N LYS A 74 14.32 -15.15 -8.63
CA LYS A 74 14.06 -15.11 -10.07
C LYS A 74 12.92 -16.07 -10.42
N GLY A 75 11.84 -15.53 -10.97
CA GLY A 75 10.74 -16.31 -11.53
C GLY A 75 9.41 -15.61 -11.31
N PRO A 76 8.31 -16.20 -11.81
CA PRO A 76 6.97 -15.79 -11.40
C PRO A 76 6.76 -16.16 -9.92
N GLY A 77 5.97 -15.37 -9.22
CA GLY A 77 5.55 -15.66 -7.86
C GLY A 77 4.48 -14.68 -7.40
N GLU A 78 3.78 -15.05 -6.34
CA GLU A 78 2.75 -14.21 -5.73
C GLU A 78 3.38 -13.29 -4.69
N LEU A 79 3.08 -11.99 -4.80
CA LEU A 79 3.43 -10.99 -3.80
C LEU A 79 2.15 -10.59 -3.07
N THR A 80 2.01 -11.03 -1.82
CA THR A 80 0.78 -10.83 -1.04
C THR A 80 1.01 -9.73 -0.02
N LEU A 81 0.23 -8.63 -0.13
CA LEU A 81 0.12 -7.62 0.92
C LEU A 81 -1.14 -7.92 1.74
N GLN A 82 -0.98 -8.14 3.04
CA GLN A 82 -2.07 -8.50 3.95
C GLN A 82 -2.08 -7.57 5.17
N ALA A 83 -3.25 -7.04 5.53
CA ALA A 83 -3.46 -6.46 6.84
C ALA A 83 -3.60 -7.59 7.88
N THR A 84 -2.62 -7.71 8.77
CA THR A 84 -2.62 -8.71 9.84
C THR A 84 -3.38 -8.24 11.08
N LYS A 85 -3.54 -6.91 11.22
CA LYS A 85 -4.35 -6.29 12.27
C LYS A 85 -4.93 -4.98 11.77
N ILE A 86 -6.23 -4.80 11.99
CA ILE A 86 -6.97 -3.57 11.70
C ILE A 86 -7.53 -3.04 13.03
N PRO A 87 -6.98 -1.93 13.58
CA PRO A 87 -7.43 -1.38 14.84
C PRO A 87 -8.83 -0.77 14.79
N GLY A 88 -9.19 -0.14 13.67
CA GLY A 88 -10.50 0.46 13.43
C GLY A 88 -11.37 -0.38 12.49
N GLU A 89 -12.08 0.28 11.60
CA GLU A 89 -13.06 -0.37 10.70
C GLU A 89 -12.48 -0.69 9.32
N HIS A 90 -11.40 -0.02 8.91
CA HIS A 90 -10.90 -0.08 7.54
C HIS A 90 -9.39 -0.36 7.46
N GLY A 91 -9.02 -1.13 6.43
CA GLY A 91 -7.62 -1.25 6.01
C GLY A 91 -7.16 0.01 5.27
N PRO A 92 -5.86 0.12 4.93
CA PRO A 92 -5.37 1.24 4.15
C PRO A 92 -5.91 1.13 2.72
N GLU A 93 -6.24 2.26 2.08
CA GLU A 93 -6.39 2.23 0.62
C GLU A 93 -4.99 2.23 0.02
N VAL A 94 -4.73 1.29 -0.88
CA VAL A 94 -3.43 1.11 -1.51
C VAL A 94 -3.53 1.43 -2.99
N ARG A 95 -2.69 2.33 -3.48
CA ARG A 95 -2.64 2.68 -4.91
C ARG A 95 -1.59 1.90 -5.67
N LEU A 96 -0.38 1.81 -5.12
CA LEU A 96 0.75 1.17 -5.80
C LEU A 96 1.83 0.71 -4.81
N LEU A 97 2.57 -0.32 -5.23
CA LEU A 97 3.82 -0.74 -4.60
C LEU A 97 4.98 -0.48 -5.57
N MET A 98 6.00 0.25 -5.12
CA MET A 98 7.26 0.41 -5.86
C MET A 98 8.28 -0.60 -5.36
N LEU A 99 8.84 -1.39 -6.28
CA LEU A 99 9.92 -2.34 -6.02
C LEU A 99 11.20 -1.77 -6.60
N ARG A 100 12.08 -1.21 -5.75
CA ARG A 100 13.37 -0.69 -6.20
C ARG A 100 14.49 -1.65 -5.84
N ARG A 101 15.16 -2.19 -6.86
CA ARG A 101 16.35 -3.02 -6.66
C ARG A 101 17.42 -2.21 -5.94
N ILE A 102 18.03 -2.82 -4.93
CA ILE A 102 19.18 -2.24 -4.22
C ILE A 102 20.44 -3.10 -4.49
N PRO A 103 21.65 -2.53 -4.35
CA PRO A 103 22.90 -3.26 -4.49
C PRO A 103 23.01 -4.47 -3.55
#